data_AF-X1I9V9-F1
#
_entry.id   AF-X1I9V9-F1
#
_cell.length_a   1.000
_cell.length_b   1.000
_cell.length_c   1.000
_cell.angle_alpha   90.00
_cell.angle_beta   90.00
_cell.angle_gamma   90.00
#
_symmetry.space_group_name_H-M   'P 1'
#
loop_
_entity.id
_entity.type
_entity.pdbx_description
1 polymer ?
#
loop_
_entity_poly.entity_id
_entity_poly.type
_entity_poly.pdbx_seq_one_letter_code
_entity_poly.pdbx_strand_id
1 'polypeptide(L)'
;AKTGIVAVLDKPEGKFKLKEYPVPDPAPGTILIKQELTGICGTDIHMYHGNLPGITYPLCLGHEFVGKIAALGKGVTADYLGRPAKEGDRVIVAPGVGCGRCYWCLIAKTPTCCAEGFAYGFFSDGDVNYHFTGGYAEYIYCHHPLTTFFKTELPAAVAVLLEPMTIGYRSVDRSNMKLGDTVVVQGSGMVGLAVQLCAKLAGAGKIIHVGY
;
A
#
# COMPACT_ATOMS: atom_id res chain seq x y z
N ALA A 1 -0.08 -16.91 -23.60
CA ALA A 1 -0.09 -15.62 -22.89
C ALA A 1 0.82 -15.74 -21.67
N LYS A 2 1.46 -14.65 -21.24
CA LYS A 2 2.28 -14.65 -20.03
C LYS A 2 1.37 -14.78 -18.80
N THR A 3 1.75 -15.63 -17.86
CA THR A 3 1.02 -15.87 -16.62
C THR A 3 1.83 -15.39 -15.42
N GLY A 4 1.17 -15.27 -14.27
CA GLY A 4 1.77 -14.95 -12.98
C GLY A 4 1.01 -15.60 -11.85
N ILE A 5 1.69 -15.77 -10.72
CA ILE A 5 1.18 -16.45 -9.53
C ILE A 5 0.61 -15.44 -8.53
N VAL A 6 -0.50 -15.80 -7.90
CA VAL A 6 -1.16 -15.09 -6.80
C VAL A 6 -1.39 -16.08 -5.65
N ALA A 7 -1.02 -15.70 -4.43
CA ALA A 7 -1.35 -16.45 -3.23
C ALA A 7 -2.70 -15.96 -2.66
N VAL A 8 -3.71 -16.80 -2.80
CA VAL A 8 -5.10 -16.46 -2.46
C VAL A 8 -5.50 -17.11 -1.14
N LEU A 9 -5.93 -16.31 -0.17
CA LEU A 9 -6.53 -16.78 1.07
C LEU A 9 -8.01 -17.11 0.82
N ASP A 10 -8.41 -18.36 1.05
CA ASP A 10 -9.76 -18.81 0.70
C ASP A 10 -10.85 -18.43 1.70
N LYS A 11 -10.50 -18.29 2.99
CA LYS A 11 -11.38 -17.88 4.09
C LYS A 11 -10.55 -17.48 5.31
N PRO A 12 -11.15 -16.88 6.35
CA PRO A 12 -10.47 -16.66 7.65
C PRO A 12 -9.88 -17.97 8.20
N GLU A 13 -8.64 -17.88 8.70
CA GLU A 13 -7.80 -18.98 9.19
C GLU A 13 -7.63 -20.13 8.17
N GLY A 14 -7.84 -19.82 6.89
CA GLY A 14 -7.73 -20.74 5.77
C GLY A 14 -6.29 -20.96 5.32
N LYS A 15 -6.15 -21.57 4.14
CA LYS A 15 -4.85 -21.81 3.53
C LYS A 15 -4.66 -20.90 2.33
N PHE A 16 -3.45 -20.37 2.17
CA PHE A 16 -3.07 -19.74 0.91
C PHE A 16 -2.97 -20.79 -0.18
N LYS A 17 -3.73 -20.58 -1.26
CA LYS A 17 -3.65 -21.38 -2.49
C LYS A 17 -2.95 -20.54 -3.54
N LEU A 18 -1.83 -21.06 -4.05
CA LEU A 18 -1.18 -20.48 -5.21
C LEU A 18 -2.07 -20.74 -6.43
N LYS A 19 -2.44 -19.67 -7.12
CA LYS A 19 -3.23 -19.70 -8.34
C LYS A 19 -2.47 -18.96 -9.42
N GLU A 20 -2.53 -19.50 -10.64
CA GLU A 20 -1.90 -18.92 -11.81
C GLU A 20 -2.96 -18.22 -12.66
N TYR A 21 -2.69 -16.99 -13.06
CA TYR A 21 -3.60 -16.17 -13.83
C TYR A 21 -2.88 -15.51 -15.02
N PRO A 22 -3.60 -15.23 -16.13
CA PRO A 22 -3.05 -14.43 -17.22
C PRO A 22 -2.69 -13.02 -16.70
N VAL A 23 -1.48 -12.56 -17.00
CA VAL A 23 -1.05 -11.20 -16.68
C VAL A 23 -1.79 -10.22 -17.60
N PRO A 24 -2.59 -9.27 -17.07
CA PRO A 24 -3.39 -8.38 -17.91
C PRO A 24 -2.52 -7.27 -18.53
N ASP A 25 -2.90 -6.83 -19.73
CA ASP A 25 -2.44 -5.55 -20.25
C ASP A 25 -3.17 -4.42 -19.51
N PRO A 26 -2.45 -3.37 -19.06
CA PRO A 26 -3.08 -2.29 -18.32
C PRO A 26 -4.03 -1.46 -19.19
N ALA A 27 -5.25 -1.24 -18.68
CA ALA A 27 -6.22 -0.31 -19.26
C ALA A 27 -5.68 1.14 -19.33
N PRO A 28 -6.32 2.04 -20.11
CA PRO A 28 -5.93 3.44 -20.14
C PRO A 28 -5.88 4.07 -18.73
N GLY A 29 -4.81 4.81 -18.43
CA GLY A 29 -4.60 5.45 -17.13
C GLY A 29 -4.14 4.53 -16.00
N THR A 30 -4.01 3.22 -16.22
CA THR A 30 -3.57 2.26 -15.20
C THR A 30 -2.14 1.77 -15.46
N ILE A 31 -1.55 1.08 -14.49
CA ILE A 31 -0.21 0.49 -14.65
C ILE A 31 -0.21 -0.97 -14.16
N LEU A 32 0.70 -1.75 -14.72
CA LEU A 32 1.03 -3.08 -14.23
C LEU A 32 2.43 -3.03 -13.62
N ILE A 33 2.59 -3.55 -12.41
CA ILE A 33 3.86 -3.63 -11.69
C ILE A 33 4.27 -5.10 -11.59
N LYS A 34 5.52 -5.42 -11.94
CA LYS A 34 6.15 -6.69 -11.56
C LYS A 34 6.78 -6.50 -10.19
N GLN A 35 6.29 -7.24 -9.19
CA GLN A 35 6.71 -7.06 -7.80
C GLN A 35 8.15 -7.52 -7.59
N GLU A 36 8.87 -6.80 -6.74
CA GLU A 36 10.19 -7.18 -6.23
C GLU A 36 10.08 -7.69 -4.80
N LEU A 37 9.31 -7.00 -3.94
CA LEU A 37 9.08 -7.34 -2.54
C LEU A 37 7.70 -6.88 -2.08
N THR A 38 7.11 -7.64 -1.15
CA THR A 38 5.93 -7.25 -0.37
C THR A 38 6.25 -7.36 1.12
N GLY A 39 5.78 -6.40 1.90
CA GLY A 39 5.72 -6.45 3.35
C GLY A 39 4.56 -7.33 3.82
N ILE A 40 4.64 -7.77 5.08
CA ILE A 40 3.56 -8.44 5.79
C ILE A 40 3.19 -7.55 6.98
N CYS A 41 1.99 -6.98 6.93
CA CYS A 41 1.51 -6.05 7.93
C CYS A 41 0.76 -6.78 9.06
N GLY A 42 0.68 -6.16 10.24
CA GLY A 42 -0.25 -6.62 11.28
C GLY A 42 -1.71 -6.63 10.79
N THR A 43 -2.06 -5.74 9.86
CA THR A 43 -3.38 -5.72 9.21
C THR A 43 -3.64 -7.00 8.40
N ASP A 44 -2.62 -7.57 7.74
CA ASP A 44 -2.76 -8.85 7.02
C ASP A 44 -3.06 -9.99 8.00
N ILE A 45 -2.55 -9.93 9.23
CA ILE A 45 -2.86 -10.89 10.31
C ILE A 45 -4.30 -10.71 10.79
N HIS A 46 -4.78 -9.47 10.95
CA HIS A 46 -6.18 -9.22 11.29
C HIS A 46 -7.14 -9.71 10.20
N MET A 47 -6.78 -9.54 8.92
CA MET A 47 -7.50 -10.13 7.79
C MET A 47 -7.41 -11.66 7.79
N TYR A 48 -6.26 -12.24 8.11
CA TYR A 48 -6.14 -13.69 8.22
C TYR A 48 -7.11 -14.28 9.24
N HIS A 49 -7.28 -13.65 10.41
CA HIS A 49 -8.22 -14.10 11.44
C HIS A 49 -9.69 -13.68 11.19
N GLY A 50 -9.98 -12.92 10.13
CA GLY A 50 -11.34 -12.43 9.86
C GLY A 50 -11.82 -11.36 10.86
N ASN A 51 -10.89 -10.65 11.50
CA ASN A 51 -11.18 -9.64 12.52
C ASN A 51 -11.50 -8.24 11.94
N LEU A 52 -11.33 -8.05 10.62
CA LEU A 52 -11.68 -6.81 9.95
C LEU A 52 -13.08 -6.90 9.32
N PRO A 53 -14.02 -6.04 9.72
CA PRO A 53 -15.36 -6.03 9.13
C PRO A 53 -15.31 -5.59 7.66
N GLY A 54 -16.21 -6.17 6.85
CA GLY A 54 -16.37 -5.79 5.43
C GLY A 54 -15.39 -6.48 4.47
N ILE A 55 -14.51 -7.36 4.95
CA ILE A 55 -13.62 -8.14 4.10
C ILE A 55 -14.32 -9.40 3.58
N THR A 56 -14.25 -9.61 2.27
CA THR A 56 -14.78 -10.77 1.55
C THR A 56 -13.64 -11.68 1.10
N TYR A 57 -13.93 -12.98 0.97
CA TYR A 57 -12.96 -14.01 0.54
C TYR A 57 -13.55 -14.78 -0.65
N PRO A 58 -12.74 -15.38 -1.53
CA PRO A 58 -11.28 -15.48 -1.51
C PRO A 58 -10.57 -14.17 -1.87
N LEU A 59 -9.42 -13.87 -1.25
CA LEU A 59 -8.73 -12.59 -1.46
C LEU A 59 -7.20 -12.72 -1.51
N CYS A 60 -6.54 -11.83 -2.26
CA CYS A 60 -5.09 -11.66 -2.26
C CYS A 60 -4.70 -10.57 -1.25
N LEU A 61 -3.97 -10.93 -0.20
CA LEU A 61 -3.51 -9.97 0.83
C LEU A 61 -2.32 -9.13 0.34
N GLY A 62 -1.89 -8.18 1.18
CA GLY A 62 -0.70 -7.37 0.97
C GLY A 62 -1.04 -6.00 0.38
N HIS A 63 -0.77 -4.96 1.15
CA HIS A 63 -0.91 -3.55 0.77
C HIS A 63 0.42 -2.79 0.84
N GLU A 64 1.49 -3.49 1.21
CA GLU A 64 2.84 -2.96 1.33
C GLU A 64 3.71 -3.59 0.24
N PHE A 65 3.85 -2.96 -0.93
CA PHE A 65 4.62 -3.57 -2.02
C PHE A 65 5.46 -2.57 -2.80
N VAL A 66 6.54 -3.08 -3.39
CA VAL A 66 7.43 -2.37 -4.31
C VAL A 66 7.73 -3.25 -5.50
N GLY A 67 7.84 -2.64 -6.67
CA GLY A 67 8.24 -3.36 -7.87
C GLY A 67 8.62 -2.43 -9.00
N LYS A 68 8.77 -3.00 -10.18
CA LYS A 68 9.07 -2.25 -11.40
C LYS A 68 7.86 -2.18 -12.31
N ILE A 69 7.66 -1.05 -12.96
CA ILE A 69 6.62 -0.91 -13.99
C ILE A 69 6.89 -1.95 -15.08
N ALA A 70 5.97 -2.89 -15.23
CA ALA A 70 6.02 -3.94 -16.25
C ALA A 70 5.36 -3.48 -17.55
N ALA A 71 4.30 -2.67 -17.44
CA ALA A 71 3.62 -2.06 -18.57
C ALA A 71 2.87 -0.79 -18.11
N LEU A 72 2.74 0.17 -19.02
CA LEU A 72 2.00 1.41 -18.83
C LEU A 72 0.72 1.40 -19.68
N GLY A 73 -0.40 1.71 -19.06
CA GLY A 73 -1.66 1.94 -19.77
C GLY A 73 -1.60 3.21 -20.60
N LYS A 74 -2.39 3.27 -21.67
CA LYS A 74 -2.48 4.46 -22.54
C LYS A 74 -2.74 5.73 -21.71
N GLY A 75 -1.95 6.77 -21.97
CA GLY A 75 -2.08 8.07 -21.30
C GLY A 75 -1.27 8.23 -20.01
N VAL A 76 -0.70 7.15 -19.47
CA VAL A 76 0.24 7.26 -18.35
C VAL A 76 1.61 7.68 -18.87
N THR A 77 2.08 8.86 -18.47
CA THR A 77 3.36 9.43 -18.92
C THR A 77 4.28 9.84 -17.77
N ALA A 78 3.72 10.02 -16.57
CA ALA A 78 4.44 10.48 -15.40
C ALA A 78 3.88 9.84 -14.12
N ASP A 79 4.68 9.85 -13.07
CA ASP A 79 4.25 9.48 -11.72
C ASP A 79 3.49 10.63 -11.03
N TYR A 80 3.05 10.42 -9.78
CA TYR A 80 2.26 11.42 -9.05
C TYR A 80 2.97 12.77 -8.86
N LEU A 81 4.31 12.81 -8.89
CA LEU A 81 5.10 14.03 -8.76
C LEU A 81 5.41 14.69 -10.11
N GLY A 82 4.84 14.17 -11.21
CA GLY A 82 5.09 14.68 -12.56
C GLY A 82 6.43 14.23 -13.16
N ARG A 83 7.10 13.23 -12.56
CA ARG A 83 8.36 12.70 -13.11
C ARG A 83 8.06 11.72 -14.24
N PRO A 84 8.74 11.78 -15.39
CA PRO A 84 8.51 10.86 -16.49
C PRO A 84 8.60 9.40 -16.04
N ALA A 85 7.59 8.59 -16.40
CA ALA A 85 7.48 7.19 -16.05
C ALA A 85 7.69 6.32 -17.30
N LYS A 86 8.46 5.23 -17.14
CA LYS A 86 8.70 4.23 -18.18
C LYS A 86 8.75 2.83 -17.58
N GLU A 87 8.57 1.83 -18.43
CA GLU A 87 8.80 0.43 -18.06
C GLU A 87 10.20 0.23 -17.48
N GLY A 88 10.30 -0.61 -16.46
CA GLY A 88 11.53 -0.87 -15.71
C GLY A 88 11.79 0.10 -14.55
N ASP A 89 11.11 1.25 -14.48
CA ASP A 89 11.23 2.16 -13.34
C ASP A 89 10.69 1.47 -12.08
N ARG A 90 11.45 1.56 -10.98
CA ARG A 90 10.98 1.08 -9.67
C ARG A 90 10.00 2.08 -9.09
N VAL A 91 8.88 1.56 -8.62
CA VAL A 91 7.79 2.34 -8.07
C VAL A 91 7.26 1.72 -6.78
N ILE A 92 6.69 2.60 -5.98
CA ILE A 92 5.82 2.30 -4.86
C ILE A 92 4.45 2.90 -5.14
N VAL A 93 3.42 2.42 -4.45
CA VAL A 93 2.03 2.81 -4.67
C VAL A 93 1.42 3.21 -3.34
N ALA A 94 0.62 4.29 -3.32
CA ALA A 94 -0.27 4.52 -2.19
C ALA A 94 -1.42 3.50 -2.31
N PRO A 95 -1.58 2.56 -1.37
CA PRO A 95 -2.49 1.44 -1.56
C PRO A 95 -3.95 1.86 -1.60
N GLY A 96 -4.30 2.94 -0.89
CA GLY A 96 -5.65 3.50 -0.83
C GLY A 96 -5.94 4.48 -1.97
N VAL A 97 -7.10 4.32 -2.60
CA VAL A 97 -7.58 5.13 -3.70
C VAL A 97 -8.97 5.67 -3.35
N GLY A 98 -9.10 7.00 -3.29
CA GLY A 98 -10.39 7.67 -3.10
C GLY A 98 -11.08 7.96 -4.44
N CYS A 99 -12.38 8.27 -4.40
CA CYS A 99 -13.15 8.54 -5.63
C CYS A 99 -12.83 9.88 -6.30
N GLY A 100 -12.07 10.76 -5.63
CA GLY A 100 -11.63 12.04 -6.19
C GLY A 100 -12.75 13.08 -6.37
N ARG A 101 -13.97 12.81 -5.90
CA ARG A 101 -15.14 13.70 -6.10
C ARG A 101 -15.95 14.03 -4.84
N CYS A 102 -15.81 13.24 -3.77
CA CYS A 102 -16.60 13.43 -2.55
C CYS A 102 -15.99 14.48 -1.61
N TYR A 103 -16.75 14.90 -0.60
CA TYR A 103 -16.30 15.81 0.46
C TYR A 103 -14.98 15.35 1.10
N TRP A 104 -14.85 14.07 1.42
CA TRP A 104 -13.66 13.53 2.08
C TRP A 104 -12.42 13.60 1.18
N CYS A 105 -12.58 13.39 -0.12
CA CYS A 105 -11.47 13.48 -1.07
C CYS A 105 -11.09 14.94 -1.37
N LEU A 106 -12.06 15.81 -1.64
CA LEU A 106 -11.80 17.15 -2.19
C LEU A 106 -11.72 18.27 -1.15
N ILE A 107 -12.48 18.18 -0.06
CA ILE A 107 -12.60 19.25 0.95
C ILE A 107 -11.81 18.90 2.21
N ALA A 108 -12.13 17.76 2.83
CA ALA A 108 -11.48 17.34 4.08
C ALA A 108 -10.07 16.79 3.88
N LYS A 109 -9.72 16.38 2.65
CA LYS A 109 -8.43 15.78 2.29
C LYS A 109 -8.08 14.55 3.14
N THR A 110 -9.10 13.75 3.45
CA THR A 110 -9.02 12.48 4.18
C THR A 110 -9.65 11.36 3.35
N PRO A 111 -9.00 10.94 2.25
CA PRO A 111 -9.57 9.96 1.32
C PRO A 111 -9.83 8.59 1.98
N THR A 112 -9.24 8.31 3.13
CA THR A 112 -9.53 7.12 3.96
C THR A 112 -10.96 7.05 4.47
N CYS A 113 -11.70 8.16 4.47
CA CYS A 113 -13.12 8.21 4.85
C CYS A 113 -14.06 8.14 3.61
N CYS A 114 -13.51 7.90 2.42
CA CYS A 114 -14.28 7.81 1.20
C CYS A 114 -15.10 6.52 1.16
N ALA A 115 -16.44 6.63 1.13
CA ALA A 115 -17.33 5.47 1.04
C ALA A 115 -17.22 4.70 -0.30
N GLU A 116 -16.77 5.37 -1.36
CA GLU A 116 -16.49 4.77 -2.67
C GLU A 116 -14.99 4.48 -2.86
N GLY A 117 -14.20 4.56 -1.78
CA GLY A 117 -12.77 4.29 -1.83
C GLY A 117 -12.46 2.81 -1.75
N PHE A 118 -11.27 2.42 -2.21
CA PHE A 118 -10.77 1.06 -2.08
C PHE A 118 -9.28 1.08 -1.72
N ALA A 119 -8.73 -0.09 -1.39
CA ALA A 119 -7.31 -0.28 -1.12
C ALA A 119 -6.83 -1.62 -1.68
N TYR A 120 -5.68 -1.63 -2.34
CA TYR A 120 -5.05 -2.88 -2.79
C TYR A 120 -4.78 -3.79 -1.58
N GLY A 121 -5.03 -5.10 -1.72
CA GLY A 121 -4.86 -6.08 -0.64
C GLY A 121 -6.04 -6.26 0.31
N PHE A 122 -7.17 -5.58 0.08
CA PHE A 122 -8.36 -5.61 0.95
C PHE A 122 -9.64 -6.15 0.27
N PHE A 123 -9.59 -6.49 -1.02
CA PHE A 123 -10.78 -6.88 -1.81
C PHE A 123 -10.63 -8.27 -2.40
N SER A 124 -11.76 -8.97 -2.50
CA SER A 124 -11.84 -10.24 -3.21
C SER A 124 -11.76 -10.01 -4.71
N ASP A 125 -11.17 -10.97 -5.45
CA ASP A 125 -11.18 -10.97 -6.91
C ASP A 125 -12.63 -10.94 -7.47
N GLY A 126 -13.59 -11.47 -6.71
CA GLY A 126 -15.01 -11.45 -7.05
C GLY A 126 -15.64 -10.05 -7.03
N ASP A 127 -15.06 -9.10 -6.31
CA ASP A 127 -15.57 -7.73 -6.22
C ASP A 127 -15.13 -6.87 -7.41
N VAL A 128 -13.98 -7.20 -8.01
CA VAL A 128 -13.32 -6.35 -9.02
C VAL A 128 -13.13 -7.02 -10.38
N ASN A 129 -13.43 -8.32 -10.54
CA ASN A 129 -13.28 -9.10 -11.79
C ASN A 129 -11.86 -9.09 -12.41
N TYR A 130 -10.83 -8.76 -11.61
CA TYR A 130 -9.42 -8.82 -12.00
C TYR A 130 -8.62 -9.54 -10.92
N HIS A 131 -7.44 -10.06 -11.30
CA HIS A 131 -6.46 -10.67 -10.39
C HIS A 131 -5.32 -9.68 -10.11
N PHE A 132 -4.33 -10.08 -9.29
CA PHE A 132 -3.18 -9.24 -8.94
C PHE A 132 -3.57 -7.96 -8.17
N THR A 133 -4.56 -8.09 -7.28
CA THR A 133 -5.19 -7.01 -6.51
C THR A 133 -4.54 -6.77 -5.15
N GLY A 134 -3.55 -7.59 -4.77
CA GLY A 134 -2.81 -7.51 -3.51
C GLY A 134 -1.35 -7.98 -3.66
N GLY A 135 -0.52 -7.58 -2.71
CA GLY A 135 0.93 -7.77 -2.60
C GLY A 135 1.40 -9.22 -2.61
N TYR A 136 0.56 -10.18 -2.25
CA TYR A 136 0.94 -11.59 -2.21
C TYR A 136 0.85 -12.23 -3.61
N ALA A 137 1.51 -11.61 -4.59
CA ALA A 137 1.47 -11.97 -5.99
C ALA A 137 2.76 -11.56 -6.71
N GLU A 138 3.01 -12.13 -7.90
CA GLU A 138 4.17 -11.74 -8.72
C GLU A 138 3.99 -10.38 -9.43
N TYR A 139 2.74 -9.95 -9.59
CA TYR A 139 2.37 -8.67 -10.19
C TYR A 139 1.38 -7.93 -9.29
N ILE A 140 1.31 -6.61 -9.46
CA ILE A 140 0.17 -5.79 -9.03
C ILE A 140 -0.44 -5.15 -10.25
N TYR A 141 -1.74 -5.35 -10.44
CA TYR A 141 -2.49 -4.57 -11.39
C TYR A 141 -3.11 -3.36 -10.69
N CYS A 142 -2.50 -2.18 -10.90
CA CYS A 142 -3.02 -0.91 -10.40
C CYS A 142 -4.22 -0.45 -11.23
N HIS A 143 -5.34 -1.17 -11.12
CA HIS A 143 -6.48 -1.16 -12.03
C HIS A 143 -7.35 0.12 -12.03
N HIS A 144 -6.98 1.17 -11.28
CA HIS A 144 -7.77 2.39 -11.20
C HIS A 144 -6.95 3.61 -11.65
N PRO A 145 -7.48 4.50 -12.51
CA PRO A 145 -6.73 5.67 -13.00
C PRO A 145 -6.33 6.70 -11.94
N LEU A 146 -7.02 6.71 -10.78
CA LEU A 146 -6.66 7.57 -9.64
C LEU A 146 -5.58 6.95 -8.73
N THR A 147 -5.08 5.76 -9.05
CA THR A 147 -4.00 5.14 -8.28
C THR A 147 -2.75 5.98 -8.38
N THR A 148 -2.22 6.37 -7.22
CA THR A 148 -1.01 7.18 -7.15
C THR A 148 0.20 6.29 -6.96
N PHE A 149 1.20 6.46 -7.82
CA PHE A 149 2.47 5.77 -7.72
C PHE A 149 3.62 6.77 -7.79
N PHE A 150 4.76 6.39 -7.21
CA PHE A 150 5.92 7.24 -7.08
C PHE A 150 7.16 6.45 -7.50
N LYS A 151 7.95 7.02 -8.42
CA LYS A 151 9.26 6.48 -8.75
C LYS A 151 10.23 6.57 -7.58
N THR A 152 11.10 5.57 -7.43
CA THR A 152 12.13 5.58 -6.41
C THR A 152 13.38 4.85 -6.86
N GLU A 153 14.54 5.42 -6.55
CA GLU A 153 15.84 4.79 -6.74
C GLU A 153 16.30 4.02 -5.48
N LEU A 154 15.51 4.04 -4.41
CA LEU A 154 15.81 3.31 -3.20
C LEU A 154 15.91 1.80 -3.49
N PRO A 155 16.78 1.07 -2.77
CA PRO A 155 16.75 -0.39 -2.79
C PRO A 155 15.35 -0.91 -2.41
N ALA A 156 14.89 -1.98 -3.06
CA ALA A 156 13.55 -2.55 -2.82
C ALA A 156 13.29 -2.82 -1.33
N ALA A 157 14.28 -3.36 -0.61
CA ALA A 157 14.16 -3.64 0.83
C ALA A 157 13.95 -2.41 1.71
N VAL A 158 14.30 -1.20 1.22
CA VAL A 158 14.02 0.07 1.90
C VAL A 158 12.69 0.65 1.40
N ALA A 159 12.46 0.62 0.09
CA ALA A 159 11.26 1.18 -0.54
C ALA A 159 9.97 0.47 -0.10
N VAL A 160 10.00 -0.84 0.14
CA VAL A 160 8.84 -1.61 0.61
C VAL A 160 8.29 -1.10 1.95
N LEU A 161 9.14 -0.47 2.77
CA LEU A 161 8.75 0.10 4.06
C LEU A 161 8.02 1.44 3.93
N LEU A 162 7.83 2.00 2.72
CA LEU A 162 7.26 3.34 2.63
C LEU A 162 5.83 3.40 3.17
N GLU A 163 4.99 2.41 2.86
CA GLU A 163 3.61 2.36 3.37
C GLU A 163 3.59 2.45 4.92
N PRO A 164 4.24 1.56 5.68
CA PRO A 164 4.22 1.65 7.14
C PRO A 164 4.93 2.91 7.67
N MET A 165 5.91 3.43 6.94
CA MET A 165 6.55 4.71 7.27
C MET A 165 5.60 5.91 7.15
N THR A 166 4.64 5.90 6.22
CA THR A 166 3.64 6.97 6.11
C THR A 166 2.75 7.05 7.36
N ILE A 167 2.47 5.91 8.02
CA ILE A 167 1.75 5.87 9.30
C ILE A 167 2.55 6.56 10.40
N GLY A 168 3.86 6.29 10.47
CA GLY A 168 4.77 6.97 11.40
C GLY A 168 4.80 8.48 11.18
N TYR A 169 4.95 8.90 9.92
CA TYR A 169 4.95 10.31 9.55
C TYR A 169 3.63 10.99 9.93
N ARG A 170 2.50 10.40 9.55
CA ARG A 170 1.17 10.97 9.82
C ARG A 170 0.86 11.04 11.31
N SER A 171 1.35 10.09 12.11
CA SER A 171 1.19 10.13 13.57
C SER A 171 1.91 11.33 14.19
N VAL A 172 3.15 11.59 13.77
CA VAL A 172 3.92 12.75 14.24
C VAL A 172 3.30 14.06 13.76
N ASP A 173 2.92 14.15 12.48
CA ASP A 173 2.25 15.32 11.91
C ASP A 173 0.96 15.69 12.68
N ARG A 174 0.17 14.68 13.07
CA ARG A 174 -1.05 14.89 13.87
C ARG A 174 -0.81 15.15 15.35
N SER A 175 0.37 14.84 15.88
CA SER A 175 0.69 14.99 17.30
C SER A 175 0.84 16.45 17.74
N ASN A 176 1.00 17.38 16.78
CA ASN A 176 1.29 18.78 17.03
C ASN A 176 2.61 19.04 17.79
N MET A 177 3.50 18.05 17.87
CA MET A 177 4.82 18.12 18.50
C MET A 177 5.63 19.34 18.04
N LYS A 178 6.39 19.93 18.96
CA LYS A 178 7.33 21.02 18.73
C LYS A 178 8.77 20.54 18.85
N LEU A 179 9.68 21.33 18.27
CA LEU A 179 11.12 21.10 18.37
C LEU A 179 11.53 21.05 19.85
N GLY A 180 12.24 19.99 20.25
CA GLY A 180 12.72 19.79 21.62
C GLY A 180 11.75 19.06 22.55
N ASP A 181 10.52 18.77 22.12
CA ASP A 181 9.54 18.07 22.96
C ASP A 181 10.02 16.67 23.38
N THR A 182 9.51 16.19 24.51
CA THR A 182 9.63 14.78 24.92
C THR A 182 8.47 13.97 24.35
N VAL A 183 8.80 12.94 23.56
CA VAL A 183 7.82 12.05 22.93
C VAL A 183 7.82 10.71 23.64
N VAL A 184 6.62 10.22 23.97
CA VAL A 184 6.42 8.84 24.42
C VAL A 184 5.79 8.06 23.27
N VAL A 185 6.44 6.98 22.86
CA VAL A 185 5.92 6.04 21.86
C VAL A 185 5.50 4.76 22.57
N GLN A 186 4.22 4.42 22.48
CA GLN A 186 3.67 3.19 23.05
C GLN A 186 3.62 2.09 21.99
N GLY A 187 4.41 1.03 22.18
CA GLY A 187 4.60 -0.09 21.25
C GLY A 187 5.96 -0.05 20.54
N SER A 188 6.70 -1.15 20.63
CA SER A 188 8.07 -1.37 20.11
C SER A 188 8.12 -2.07 18.75
N GLY A 189 6.96 -2.32 18.13
CA GLY A 189 6.86 -2.93 16.79
C GLY A 189 7.16 -1.96 15.65
N MET A 190 6.99 -2.42 14.41
CA MET A 190 7.32 -1.66 13.19
C MET A 190 6.73 -0.24 13.18
N VAL A 191 5.44 -0.09 13.51
CA VAL A 191 4.78 1.23 13.56
C VAL A 191 5.42 2.13 14.63
N GLY A 192 5.71 1.61 15.81
CA GLY A 192 6.35 2.39 16.88
C GLY A 192 7.77 2.83 16.53
N LEU A 193 8.53 1.97 15.85
CA LEU A 193 9.85 2.31 15.34
C LEU A 193 9.78 3.37 14.22
N ALA A 194 8.79 3.28 13.32
CA ALA A 194 8.53 4.30 12.31
C ALA A 194 8.17 5.65 12.93
N VAL A 195 7.31 5.66 13.96
CA VAL A 195 6.95 6.87 14.72
C VAL A 195 8.18 7.45 15.42
N GLN A 196 9.02 6.62 16.06
CA GLN A 196 10.27 7.08 16.67
C GLN A 196 11.20 7.74 15.64
N LEU A 197 11.39 7.13 14.47
CA LEU A 197 12.22 7.69 13.42
C LEU A 197 11.67 9.03 12.94
N CYS A 198 10.36 9.12 12.69
CA CYS A 198 9.71 10.35 12.27
C CYS A 198 9.77 11.44 13.35
N ALA A 199 9.59 11.09 14.62
CA ALA A 199 9.69 12.02 15.74
C ALA A 199 11.11 12.58 15.88
N LYS A 200 12.12 11.73 15.72
CA LYS A 200 13.53 12.14 15.72
C LYS A 200 13.82 13.12 14.57
N LEU A 201 13.35 12.82 13.36
CA LEU A 201 13.50 13.69 12.19
C LEU A 201 12.77 15.02 12.34
N ALA A 202 11.62 15.03 13.01
CA ALA A 202 10.85 16.23 13.32
C ALA A 202 11.41 17.04 14.52
N GLY A 203 12.51 16.59 15.13
CA GLY A 203 13.24 17.34 16.14
C GLY A 203 12.83 17.09 17.59
N ALA A 204 12.27 15.92 17.91
CA ALA A 204 12.06 15.53 19.29
C ALA A 204 13.37 15.61 20.11
N GLY A 205 13.32 16.25 21.28
CA GLY A 205 14.49 16.40 22.16
C GLY A 205 14.78 15.13 22.96
N LYS A 206 13.73 14.40 23.34
CA LYS A 206 13.81 13.10 24.02
C LYS A 206 12.72 12.18 23.49
N ILE A 207 13.07 10.91 23.26
CA ILE A 207 12.11 9.88 22.86
C ILE A 207 12.17 8.76 23.88
N ILE A 208 11.01 8.37 24.42
CA ILE A 208 10.83 7.28 25.37
C ILE A 208 9.96 6.24 24.70
N HIS A 209 10.48 5.02 24.55
CA HIS A 209 9.71 3.87 24.06
C HIS A 209 9.16 3.08 25.24
N VAL A 210 7.88 2.74 25.18
CA VAL A 210 7.19 1.90 26.18
C VAL A 210 6.53 0.75 25.44
N GLY A 211 7.06 -0.45 25.58
CA GLY A 211 6.56 -1.64 24.89
C GLY A 211 7.24 -2.92 25.41
N TYR A 212 6.65 -4.06 25.05
CA TYR A 212 7.19 -5.40 25.30
C TYR A 212 8.00 -5.89 24.10
#